data_AF-A0A7X5KSA0-F1
#
_entry.id   AF-A0A7X5KSA0-F1
#
_cell.length_a   1.000
_cell.length_b   1.000
_cell.length_c   1.000
_cell.angle_alpha   90.00
_cell.angle_beta   90.00
_cell.angle_gamma   90.00
#
_symmetry.space_group_name_H-M   'P 1'
#
loop_
_entity.id
_entity.type
_entity.pdbx_description
1 polymer ?
#
loop_
_entity_poly.entity_id
_entity_poly.type
_entity_poly.pdbx_seq_one_letter_code
_entity_poly.pdbx_strand_id
1 'polypeptide(L)'
;MDKEKGTLKNDAQNKNEGHKKSSDKNNEGHKNDELKELVKSLISEELAGAKQAWEKDMETRVTAEREDAARLASMSAEERAKFEMEKKQKDFEEERQQYVSERAEFEAAKELAAQNLPVTFAHMLADADKETTVKNISAFKAEYLKAIEAGLYERLKGKTPKISREVPEGSDPFLNGLGI
;
A
#
# COMPACT_ATOMS: atom_id res chain seq x y z
N MET A 1 -56.32 49.20 -21.01
CA MET A 1 -57.44 48.33 -20.61
C MET A 1 -56.83 47.31 -19.65
N ASP A 2 -56.75 47.67 -18.38
CA ASP A 2 -57.71 47.33 -17.30
C ASP A 2 -57.15 46.13 -16.51
N LYS A 3 -56.61 46.36 -15.29
CA LYS A 3 -57.21 46.06 -13.95
C LYS A 3 -57.20 44.55 -13.67
N GLU A 4 -56.64 44.01 -12.59
CA GLU A 4 -56.95 44.21 -11.16
C GLU A 4 -55.73 43.78 -10.30
N LYS A 5 -55.24 44.59 -9.36
CA LYS A 5 -55.70 44.74 -7.96
C LYS A 5 -55.71 43.45 -7.14
N GLY A 6 -54.68 43.29 -6.31
CA GLY A 6 -54.66 42.41 -5.14
C GLY A 6 -53.85 43.05 -4.03
N THR A 7 -54.46 44.00 -3.34
CA THR A 7 -53.89 44.77 -2.22
C THR A 7 -54.18 44.01 -0.92
N LEU A 8 -53.17 43.73 -0.10
CA LEU A 8 -53.35 43.53 1.34
C LEU A 8 -52.32 44.36 2.11
N LYS A 9 -52.82 45.45 2.68
CA LYS A 9 -52.19 46.24 3.73
C LYS A 9 -52.09 45.39 4.99
N ASN A 10 -51.04 45.63 5.78
CA ASN A 10 -51.17 45.70 7.23
C ASN A 10 -50.21 46.76 7.75
N ASP A 11 -50.83 47.79 8.32
CA ASP A 11 -50.23 48.97 8.93
C ASP A 11 -49.62 48.60 10.30
N ALA A 12 -48.44 49.16 10.62
CA ALA A 12 -48.08 49.50 11.99
C ALA A 12 -47.01 50.59 12.00
N GLN A 13 -47.43 51.76 12.49
CA GLN A 13 -46.64 52.96 12.78
C GLN A 13 -45.37 52.69 13.60
N ASN A 14 -44.30 53.46 13.34
CA ASN A 14 -43.75 54.33 14.38
C ASN A 14 -43.03 55.56 13.81
N LYS A 15 -43.32 56.72 14.39
CA LYS A 15 -42.82 58.06 14.06
C LYS A 15 -41.48 58.30 14.78
N ASN A 16 -40.59 59.12 14.23
CA ASN A 16 -40.18 60.37 14.91
C ASN A 16 -39.39 61.30 13.98
N GLU A 17 -39.57 62.59 14.20
CA GLU A 17 -39.19 63.74 13.38
C GLU A 17 -37.76 64.24 13.67
N GLY A 18 -37.20 65.04 12.73
CA GLY A 18 -36.60 66.31 13.11
C GLY A 18 -35.25 66.74 12.48
N HIS A 19 -35.32 67.90 11.80
CA HIS A 19 -34.38 69.04 11.85
C HIS A 19 -33.48 69.39 10.64
N LYS A 20 -33.17 70.70 10.56
CA LYS A 20 -33.05 71.57 9.36
C LYS A 20 -31.66 72.25 9.25
N LYS A 21 -31.31 72.70 8.02
CA LYS A 21 -30.54 73.91 7.60
C LYS A 21 -29.02 73.87 7.18
N SER A 22 -28.80 74.23 5.89
CA SER A 22 -27.91 75.25 5.23
C SER A 22 -26.35 75.32 5.29
N SER A 23 -25.76 75.24 4.07
CA SER A 23 -24.74 76.07 3.32
C SER A 23 -23.26 76.31 3.72
N ASP A 24 -22.41 76.25 2.66
CA ASP A 24 -21.23 77.10 2.30
C ASP A 24 -19.80 76.58 2.52
N LYS A 25 -19.08 76.09 1.46
CA LYS A 25 -17.60 75.97 1.35
C LYS A 25 -17.05 75.74 -0.09
N ASN A 26 -16.52 76.76 -0.77
CA ASN A 26 -15.99 76.68 -2.16
C ASN A 26 -14.45 76.52 -2.30
N ASN A 27 -13.70 76.27 -1.23
CA ASN A 27 -12.25 75.95 -1.30
C ASN A 27 -11.96 74.44 -1.09
N GLU A 28 -13.03 73.65 -0.91
CA GLU A 28 -12.96 72.20 -0.76
C GLU A 28 -13.05 71.48 -2.13
N GLY A 29 -13.50 72.18 -3.18
CA GLY A 29 -13.79 71.62 -4.51
C GLY A 29 -12.56 71.11 -5.28
N HIS A 30 -11.49 71.90 -5.41
CA HIS A 30 -10.29 71.51 -6.15
C HIS A 30 -9.55 70.33 -5.51
N LYS A 31 -9.45 70.31 -4.17
CA LYS A 31 -8.90 69.16 -3.44
C LYS A 31 -9.79 67.92 -3.59
N ASN A 32 -11.10 68.11 -3.71
CA ASN A 32 -12.06 67.03 -3.97
C ASN A 32 -11.85 66.42 -5.36
N ASP A 33 -11.58 67.24 -6.37
CA ASP A 33 -11.45 66.77 -7.75
C ASP A 33 -10.13 66.02 -7.98
N GLU A 34 -9.03 66.47 -7.37
CA GLU A 34 -7.77 65.70 -7.34
C GLU A 34 -7.94 64.36 -6.60
N LEU A 35 -8.68 64.36 -5.48
CA LEU A 35 -9.00 63.12 -4.75
C LEU A 35 -9.86 62.17 -5.59
N LYS A 36 -10.85 62.70 -6.34
CA LYS A 36 -11.70 61.91 -7.23
C LYS A 36 -10.90 61.29 -8.38
N GLU A 37 -9.97 62.03 -8.97
CA GLU A 37 -9.13 61.50 -10.04
C GLU A 37 -8.15 60.43 -9.52
N LEU A 38 -7.56 60.62 -8.33
CA LEU A 38 -6.72 59.61 -7.69
C LEU A 38 -7.50 58.33 -7.36
N VAL A 39 -8.74 58.47 -6.89
CA VAL A 39 -9.62 57.33 -6.60
C VAL A 39 -10.02 56.61 -7.89
N LYS A 40 -10.33 57.35 -8.97
CA LYS A 40 -10.62 56.75 -10.28
C LYS A 40 -9.41 55.99 -10.85
N SER A 41 -8.21 56.54 -10.73
CA SER A 41 -7.01 55.87 -11.22
C SER A 41 -6.75 54.58 -10.45
N LEU A 42 -6.88 54.61 -9.12
CA LEU A 42 -6.71 53.43 -8.28
C LEU A 42 -7.75 52.34 -8.60
N ILE A 43 -9.02 52.72 -8.77
CA ILE A 43 -10.10 51.79 -9.16
C ILE A 43 -9.83 51.21 -10.55
N SER A 44 -9.32 52.00 -11.50
CA SER A 44 -9.02 51.52 -12.85
C SER A 44 -7.84 50.55 -12.87
N GLU A 45 -6.85 50.75 -12.01
CA GLU A 45 -5.70 49.87 -11.85
C GLU A 45 -6.12 48.54 -11.20
N GLU A 46 -6.98 48.57 -10.18
CA GLU A 46 -7.56 47.37 -9.58
C GLU A 46 -8.45 46.60 -10.57
N LEU A 47 -9.27 47.30 -11.36
CA LEU A 47 -10.09 46.68 -12.41
C LEU A 47 -9.24 46.05 -13.52
N ALA A 48 -8.13 46.68 -13.90
CA ALA A 48 -7.20 46.14 -14.87
C ALA A 48 -6.50 44.88 -14.32
N GLY A 49 -6.07 44.90 -13.06
CA GLY A 49 -5.50 43.74 -12.38
C GLY A 49 -6.50 42.59 -12.23
N ALA A 50 -7.74 42.88 -11.86
CA ALA A 50 -8.81 41.89 -11.77
C ALA A 50 -9.15 41.28 -13.14
N LYS A 51 -9.19 42.11 -14.20
CA LYS A 51 -9.43 41.63 -15.57
C LYS A 51 -8.27 40.76 -16.07
N GLN A 52 -7.04 41.16 -15.81
CA GLN A 52 -5.85 40.38 -16.20
C GLN A 52 -5.78 39.05 -15.45
N ALA A 53 -6.13 39.03 -14.17
CA ALA A 53 -6.23 37.80 -13.38
C ALA A 53 -7.32 36.88 -13.94
N TRP A 54 -8.48 37.43 -14.31
CA TRP A 54 -9.57 36.66 -14.90
C TRP A 54 -9.21 36.13 -16.30
N GLU A 55 -8.56 36.93 -17.15
CA GLU A 55 -8.10 36.50 -18.48
C GLU A 55 -7.08 35.36 -18.37
N LYS A 56 -6.15 35.46 -17.42
CA LYS A 56 -5.15 34.42 -17.15
C LYS A 56 -5.77 33.14 -16.57
N ASP A 57 -6.77 33.27 -15.68
CA ASP A 57 -7.53 32.13 -15.16
C ASP A 57 -8.31 31.44 -16.29
N MET A 58 -8.96 32.20 -17.17
CA MET A 58 -9.67 31.67 -18.33
C MET A 58 -8.74 30.97 -19.30
N GLU A 59 -7.59 31.58 -19.63
CA GLU A 59 -6.59 30.96 -20.50
C GLU A 59 -6.06 29.65 -19.91
N THR A 60 -5.73 29.65 -18.61
CA THR A 60 -5.27 28.45 -17.88
C THR A 60 -6.32 27.34 -17.91
N ARG A 61 -7.60 27.68 -17.72
CA ARG A 61 -8.71 26.72 -17.77
C ARG A 61 -8.93 26.15 -19.16
N VAL A 62 -8.86 26.99 -20.21
CA VAL A 62 -9.00 26.53 -21.60
C VAL A 62 -7.82 25.65 -22.01
N THR A 63 -6.60 25.95 -21.58
CA THR A 63 -5.44 25.10 -21.85
C THR A 63 -5.52 23.77 -21.11
N ALA A 64 -5.91 23.79 -19.83
CA ALA A 64 -6.08 22.57 -19.03
C ALA A 64 -7.17 21.66 -19.62
N GLU A 65 -8.30 22.23 -20.04
CA GLU A 65 -9.41 21.47 -20.61
C GLU A 65 -9.07 20.87 -21.99
N ARG A 66 -8.20 21.54 -22.77
CA ARG A 66 -7.65 20.99 -24.03
C ARG A 66 -6.63 19.89 -23.80
N GLU A 67 -5.73 20.04 -22.83
CA GLU A 67 -4.76 19.02 -22.46
C GLU A 67 -5.44 17.80 -21.85
N ASP A 68 -6.42 18.00 -20.97
CA ASP A 68 -7.22 16.93 -20.40
C ASP A 68 -8.08 16.25 -21.45
N ALA A 69 -8.66 16.97 -22.42
CA ALA A 69 -9.37 16.36 -23.54
C ALA A 69 -8.45 15.60 -24.50
N ALA A 70 -7.25 16.11 -24.77
CA ALA A 70 -6.23 15.43 -25.57
C ALA A 70 -5.69 14.19 -24.85
N ARG A 71 -5.54 14.26 -23.52
CA ARG A 71 -5.21 13.14 -22.66
C ARG A 71 -6.37 12.15 -22.60
N LEU A 72 -7.62 12.58 -22.45
CA LEU A 72 -8.80 11.71 -22.50
C LEU A 72 -8.92 10.98 -23.85
N ALA A 73 -8.60 11.68 -24.95
CA ALA A 73 -8.56 11.11 -26.28
C ALA A 73 -7.43 10.08 -26.43
N SER A 74 -6.23 10.36 -25.89
CA SER A 74 -5.11 9.41 -25.88
C SER A 74 -5.28 8.25 -24.89
N MET A 75 -6.01 8.45 -23.77
CA MET A 75 -6.35 7.44 -22.77
C MET A 75 -7.52 6.52 -23.22
N SER A 76 -8.13 6.71 -24.40
CA SER A 76 -9.39 6.02 -24.74
C SER A 76 -9.26 4.62 -25.39
N ALA A 77 -8.11 4.26 -25.96
CA ALA A 77 -7.90 2.94 -26.57
C ALA A 77 -6.48 2.40 -26.38
N GLU A 78 -5.45 3.25 -26.49
CA GLU A 78 -4.05 2.83 -26.37
C GLU A 78 -3.64 2.50 -24.93
N GLU A 79 -4.13 3.23 -23.94
CA GLU A 79 -3.83 2.91 -22.53
C GLU A 79 -4.59 1.68 -22.02
N ARG A 80 -5.82 1.44 -22.48
CA ARG A 80 -6.51 0.17 -22.21
C ARG A 80 -5.75 -0.99 -22.84
N ALA A 81 -5.28 -0.84 -24.07
CA ALA A 81 -4.47 -1.84 -24.74
C ALA A 81 -3.13 -2.08 -24.02
N LYS A 82 -2.46 -1.01 -23.53
CA LYS A 82 -1.23 -1.13 -22.74
C LYS A 82 -1.48 -1.78 -21.38
N PHE A 83 -2.51 -1.37 -20.66
CA PHE A 83 -2.87 -1.95 -19.36
C PHE A 83 -3.28 -3.43 -19.50
N GLU A 84 -4.05 -3.78 -20.54
CA GLU A 84 -4.39 -5.17 -20.82
C GLU A 84 -3.18 -5.99 -21.26
N MET A 85 -2.26 -5.44 -22.06
CA MET A 85 -1.00 -6.11 -22.40
C MET A 85 -0.10 -6.29 -21.17
N GLU A 86 0.05 -5.25 -20.35
CA GLU A 86 0.88 -5.29 -19.15
C GLU A 86 0.31 -6.27 -18.13
N LYS A 87 -1.01 -6.27 -17.94
CA LYS A 87 -1.70 -7.26 -17.11
C LYS A 87 -1.47 -8.68 -17.66
N LYS A 88 -1.66 -8.90 -18.96
CA LYS A 88 -1.40 -10.21 -19.58
C LYS A 88 0.06 -10.64 -19.50
N GLN A 89 1.01 -9.71 -19.63
CA GLN A 89 2.44 -9.99 -19.49
C GLN A 89 2.78 -10.38 -18.05
N LYS A 90 2.20 -9.66 -17.08
CA LYS A 90 2.39 -9.97 -15.67
C LYS A 90 1.77 -11.32 -15.30
N ASP A 91 0.54 -11.57 -15.71
CA ASP A 91 -0.14 -12.85 -15.49
C ASP A 91 0.65 -14.01 -16.14
N PHE A 92 1.18 -13.79 -17.35
CA PHE A 92 2.01 -14.78 -18.06
C PHE A 92 3.37 -15.02 -17.37
N GLU A 93 4.03 -13.97 -16.89
CA GLU A 93 5.29 -14.13 -16.17
C GLU A 93 5.07 -14.80 -14.82
N GLU A 94 4.00 -14.47 -14.09
CA GLU A 94 3.63 -15.14 -12.84
C GLU A 94 3.36 -16.64 -13.07
N GLU A 95 2.56 -16.99 -14.07
CA GLU A 95 2.28 -18.39 -14.43
C GLU A 95 3.55 -19.12 -14.90
N ARG A 96 4.41 -18.44 -15.66
CA ARG A 96 5.70 -18.98 -16.10
C ARG A 96 6.63 -19.23 -14.92
N GLN A 97 6.71 -18.30 -13.97
CA GLN A 97 7.54 -18.46 -12.77
C GLN A 97 7.02 -19.61 -11.90
N GLN A 98 5.70 -19.70 -11.72
CA GLN A 98 5.07 -20.82 -11.00
C GLN A 98 5.36 -22.17 -11.69
N TYR A 99 5.24 -22.23 -13.01
CA TYR A 99 5.53 -23.44 -13.76
C TYR A 99 7.01 -23.84 -13.69
N VAL A 100 7.92 -22.86 -13.77
CA VAL A 100 9.37 -23.11 -13.63
C VAL A 100 9.71 -23.59 -12.22
N SER A 101 9.16 -22.96 -11.19
CA SER A 101 9.38 -23.37 -9.81
C SER A 101 8.79 -24.76 -9.54
N GLU A 102 7.55 -25.03 -9.94
CA GLU A 102 6.90 -26.32 -9.72
C GLU A 102 7.62 -27.44 -10.47
N ARG A 103 8.10 -27.18 -11.68
CA ARG A 103 8.92 -28.14 -12.42
C ARG A 103 10.26 -28.40 -11.74
N ALA A 104 10.96 -27.35 -11.30
CA ALA A 104 12.22 -27.49 -10.57
C ALA A 104 12.02 -28.27 -9.27
N GLU A 105 10.95 -27.99 -8.54
CA GLU A 105 10.54 -28.71 -7.33
C GLU A 105 10.23 -30.17 -7.63
N PHE A 106 9.50 -30.48 -8.69
CA PHE A 106 9.19 -31.85 -9.08
C PHE A 106 10.47 -32.64 -9.44
N GLU A 107 11.39 -32.03 -10.18
CA GLU A 107 12.67 -32.64 -10.53
C GLU A 107 13.53 -32.87 -9.27
N ALA A 108 13.60 -31.89 -8.36
CA ALA A 108 14.28 -32.02 -7.07
C ALA A 108 13.64 -33.10 -6.19
N ALA A 109 12.31 -33.15 -6.14
CA ALA A 109 11.53 -34.14 -5.41
C ALA A 109 11.83 -35.56 -5.89
N LYS A 110 11.90 -35.76 -7.21
CA LYS A 110 12.26 -37.05 -7.82
C LYS A 110 13.68 -37.47 -7.43
N GLU A 111 14.63 -36.55 -7.46
CA GLU A 111 16.02 -36.82 -7.09
C GLU A 111 16.14 -37.13 -5.59
N LEU A 112 15.46 -36.37 -4.73
CA LEU A 112 15.37 -36.64 -3.29
C LEU A 112 14.79 -38.03 -3.01
N ALA A 113 13.68 -38.39 -3.68
CA ALA A 113 13.06 -39.70 -3.55
C ALA A 113 14.01 -40.83 -3.99
N ALA A 114 14.73 -40.65 -5.10
CA ALA A 114 15.72 -41.62 -5.58
C ALA A 114 16.85 -41.85 -4.56
N GLN A 115 17.19 -40.82 -3.78
CA GLN A 115 18.22 -40.88 -2.74
C GLN A 115 17.69 -41.24 -1.35
N ASN A 116 16.41 -41.63 -1.23
CA ASN A 116 15.71 -41.91 0.04
C ASN A 116 15.75 -40.74 1.04
N LEU A 117 15.72 -39.51 0.52
CA LEU A 117 15.64 -38.29 1.31
C LEU A 117 14.20 -37.76 1.36
N PRO A 118 13.82 -37.01 2.40
CA PRO A 118 12.46 -36.53 2.53
C PRO A 118 12.13 -35.51 1.42
N VAL A 119 11.12 -35.84 0.61
CA VAL A 119 10.68 -35.03 -0.55
C VAL A 119 10.12 -33.67 -0.13
N THR A 120 9.72 -33.52 1.14
CA THR A 120 9.27 -32.24 1.71
C THR A 120 10.30 -31.12 1.59
N PHE A 121 11.60 -31.46 1.45
CA PHE A 121 12.67 -30.48 1.26
C PHE A 121 12.89 -30.07 -0.20
N ALA A 122 12.11 -30.59 -1.16
CA ALA A 122 12.27 -30.30 -2.58
C ALA A 122 12.26 -28.79 -2.87
N HIS A 123 11.28 -28.05 -2.33
CA HIS A 123 11.19 -26.59 -2.49
C HIS A 123 12.39 -25.80 -1.93
N MET A 124 13.09 -26.34 -0.93
CA MET A 124 14.29 -25.68 -0.37
C MET A 124 15.55 -26.00 -1.16
N LEU A 125 15.58 -27.12 -1.86
CA LEU A 125 16.77 -27.63 -2.54
C LEU A 125 16.70 -27.45 -4.06
N ALA A 126 15.50 -27.23 -4.60
CA ALA A 126 15.24 -26.91 -5.99
C ALA A 126 15.82 -25.54 -6.36
N ASP A 127 16.55 -25.51 -7.46
CA ASP A 127 17.11 -24.32 -8.06
C ASP A 127 16.73 -24.26 -9.55
N ALA A 128 16.83 -23.09 -10.17
CA ALA A 128 16.60 -22.94 -11.62
C ALA A 128 17.57 -23.81 -12.43
N ASP A 129 18.77 -24.07 -11.88
CA ASP A 129 19.74 -24.98 -12.46
C ASP A 129 19.67 -26.39 -11.82
N LYS A 130 19.55 -27.39 -12.69
CA LYS A 130 19.52 -28.80 -12.29
C LYS A 130 20.82 -29.26 -11.63
N GLU A 131 21.97 -28.80 -12.09
CA GLU A 131 23.27 -29.13 -11.48
C GLU A 131 23.38 -28.57 -10.07
N THR A 132 22.91 -27.34 -9.86
CA THR A 132 22.86 -26.71 -8.54
C THR A 132 21.93 -27.47 -7.61
N THR A 133 20.75 -27.88 -8.10
CA THR A 133 19.82 -28.75 -7.37
C THR A 133 20.47 -30.05 -6.91
N VAL A 134 21.21 -30.74 -7.80
CA VAL A 134 21.92 -31.99 -7.46
C VAL A 134 23.01 -31.75 -6.41
N LYS A 135 23.75 -30.65 -6.50
CA LYS A 135 24.76 -30.26 -5.50
C LYS A 135 24.11 -29.99 -4.14
N ASN A 136 23.00 -29.24 -4.12
CA ASN A 136 22.24 -28.94 -2.90
C ASN A 136 21.73 -30.22 -2.24
N ILE A 137 21.15 -31.14 -3.01
CA ILE A 137 20.67 -32.45 -2.52
C ILE A 137 21.82 -33.27 -1.95
N SER A 138 22.97 -33.29 -2.62
CA SER A 138 24.15 -34.05 -2.15
C SER A 138 24.72 -33.48 -0.85
N ALA A 139 24.80 -32.16 -0.72
CA ALA A 139 25.23 -31.50 0.51
C ALA A 139 24.24 -31.75 1.66
N PHE A 140 22.93 -31.61 1.38
CA PHE A 140 21.87 -31.89 2.35
C PHE A 140 21.94 -33.33 2.84
N LYS A 141 22.13 -34.30 1.94
CA LYS A 141 22.27 -35.72 2.29
C LYS A 141 23.38 -35.96 3.31
N ALA A 142 24.55 -35.37 3.08
CA ALA A 142 25.70 -35.56 3.95
C ALA A 142 25.42 -35.06 5.37
N GLU A 143 24.88 -33.86 5.51
CA GLU A 143 24.54 -33.29 6.82
C GLU A 143 23.36 -34.02 7.49
N TYR A 144 22.37 -34.45 6.70
CA TYR A 144 21.22 -35.21 7.21
C TYR A 144 21.64 -36.56 7.80
N LEU A 145 22.48 -37.32 7.09
CA LEU A 145 23.00 -38.60 7.57
C LEU A 145 23.87 -38.39 8.82
N LYS A 146 24.75 -37.40 8.82
CA LYS A 146 25.57 -37.05 9.99
C LYS A 146 24.72 -36.69 11.22
N ALA A 147 23.63 -35.95 11.03
CA ALA A 147 22.69 -35.62 12.11
C ALA A 147 21.96 -36.86 12.64
N ILE A 148 21.55 -37.77 11.75
CA ILE A 148 20.97 -39.06 12.14
C ILE A 148 21.97 -39.89 12.94
N GLU A 149 23.20 -40.02 12.46
CA GLU A 149 24.27 -40.77 13.12
C GLU A 149 24.55 -40.22 14.51
N ALA A 150 24.66 -38.89 14.65
CA ALA A 150 24.83 -38.24 15.94
C ALA A 150 23.64 -38.51 16.88
N GLY A 151 22.41 -38.39 16.39
CA GLY A 151 21.21 -38.70 17.18
C GLY A 151 21.12 -40.17 17.60
N LEU A 152 21.53 -41.09 16.72
CA LEU A 152 21.60 -42.52 17.02
C LEU A 152 22.69 -42.81 18.05
N TYR A 153 23.86 -42.20 17.93
CA TYR A 153 24.96 -42.35 18.89
C TYR A 153 24.55 -41.89 20.29
N GLU A 154 23.86 -40.75 20.41
CA GLU A 154 23.32 -40.28 21.69
C GLU A 154 22.23 -41.23 22.26
N ARG A 155 21.38 -41.82 21.42
CA ARG A 155 20.42 -42.85 21.85
C ARG A 155 21.09 -44.15 22.30
N LEU A 156 22.14 -44.58 21.61
CA LEU A 156 22.91 -45.79 21.95
C LEU A 156 23.75 -45.61 23.21
N LYS A 157 24.19 -44.38 23.51
CA LYS A 157 24.76 -44.02 24.82
C LYS A 157 23.72 -44.01 25.95
N GLY A 158 22.43 -44.07 25.63
CA GLY A 158 21.33 -43.98 26.58
C GLY A 158 21.29 -45.13 27.58
N LYS A 159 21.67 -44.82 28.82
CA LYS A 159 21.43 -45.50 30.11
C LYS A 159 21.37 -47.05 30.06
N THR A 160 22.50 -47.67 30.41
CA THR A 160 22.51 -49.03 30.98
C THR A 160 21.51 -49.09 32.15
N PRO A 161 20.59 -50.07 32.18
CA PRO A 161 19.70 -50.26 33.32
C PRO A 161 20.55 -50.44 34.58
N LYS A 162 20.48 -49.49 35.51
CA LYS A 162 20.97 -49.71 36.87
C LYS A 162 20.01 -50.71 37.51
N ILE A 163 20.36 -51.99 37.47
CA ILE A 163 19.78 -52.97 38.38
C ILE A 163 20.29 -52.55 39.75
N SER A 164 19.52 -51.73 40.46
CA SER A 164 19.70 -51.55 41.90
C SER A 164 19.29 -52.86 42.56
N ARG A 165 20.19 -53.85 42.52
CA ARG A 165 20.14 -54.96 43.47
C ARG A 165 20.97 -54.49 44.66
N GLU A 166 20.31 -53.80 45.57
CA GLU A 166 20.80 -53.65 46.93
C GLU A 166 20.72 -55.05 47.56
N VAL A 167 21.72 -55.90 47.29
CA VAL A 167 21.98 -57.05 48.16
C VAL A 167 22.74 -56.46 49.34
N PRO A 168 22.16 -56.37 50.54
CA PRO A 168 22.94 -56.02 51.71
C PRO A 168 24.05 -57.07 51.86
N GLU A 169 25.30 -56.60 51.94
CA GLU A 169 26.47 -57.42 52.29
C GLU A 169 26.11 -58.29 53.50
N GLY A 170 25.93 -59.59 53.29
CA GLY A 170 25.58 -60.55 54.34
C GLY A 170 24.31 -61.38 54.10
N SER A 171 23.53 -61.12 53.06
CA SER A 171 22.39 -62.00 52.70
C SER A 171 22.69 -62.87 51.48
N ASP A 172 23.39 -63.98 51.72
CA ASP A 172 23.61 -65.00 50.70
C ASP A 172 22.28 -65.75 50.43
N PRO A 173 21.70 -65.65 49.21
CA PRO A 173 20.40 -66.24 48.90
C PRO A 173 20.37 -67.77 48.99
N PHE A 174 21.54 -68.44 49.02
CA PHE A 174 21.61 -69.89 49.19
C PHE A 174 21.45 -70.35 50.65
N LEU A 175 21.68 -69.47 51.63
CA LEU A 175 21.61 -69.83 53.06
C LEU A 175 20.21 -69.64 53.66
N ASN A 176 19.36 -68.80 53.06
CA ASN A 176 17.99 -68.56 53.53
C ASN A 176 16.99 -69.69 53.16
N GLY A 177 17.40 -70.67 52.35
CA GLY A 177 16.54 -71.77 51.89
C GLY A 177 16.70 -73.09 52.65
N LEU A 178 17.69 -73.21 53.53
CA LEU A 178 17.92 -74.44 54.30
C LEU A 178 17.48 -74.21 55.74
N GLY A 179 16.18 -74.40 55.97
CA GLY A 179 15.59 -74.38 57.31
C GLY A 179 16.18 -75.49 58.19
N ILE A 180 17.23 -75.14 58.94
CA ILE A 180 17.75 -75.86 60.11
C ILE A 180 17.93 -74.84 61.23
#